data_AF-A0A091DVG4-F1
#
_entry.id   AF-A0A091DVG4-F1
#
_cell.length_a   1.000
_cell.length_b   1.000
_cell.length_c   1.000
_cell.angle_alpha   90.00
_cell.angle_beta   90.00
_cell.angle_gamma   90.00
#
_symmetry.space_group_name_H-M   'P 1'
#
loop_
_entity.id
_entity.type
_entity.pdbx_description
1 polymer ?
#
loop_
_entity_poly.entity_id
_entity_poly.type
_entity_poly.pdbx_seq_one_letter_code
_entity_poly.pdbx_strand_id
1 'polypeptide(L)'
;MGVAKKPKPVYVDKRTGDKHDLETSGLLPKYIHKKDYGVTPEYISKRNEDLKKAQEEYDHYIQENLQKAAMKMLTDEERDAVLQGLKKNWEEVHKEFQSLSVFTDSLPKKVRKQKLEEAMKQLEHDIGIIEKHRMIYIANKK
;
A
#
# COMPACT_ATOMS: atom_id res chain seq x y z
N MET A 1 37.49 46.97 -21.18
CA MET A 1 36.64 48.15 -21.47
C MET A 1 35.84 48.48 -20.22
N GLY A 2 36.01 49.67 -19.63
CA GLY A 2 35.28 50.08 -18.43
C GLY A 2 33.90 50.63 -18.81
N VAL A 3 32.84 50.02 -18.28
CA VAL A 3 31.46 50.46 -18.52
C VAL A 3 31.19 51.74 -17.72
N ALA A 4 30.64 52.76 -18.38
CA ALA A 4 30.27 54.02 -17.73
C ALA A 4 29.25 53.78 -16.60
N LYS A 5 29.48 54.42 -15.44
CA LYS A 5 28.56 54.33 -14.29
C LYS A 5 27.24 55.01 -14.64
N LYS A 6 26.12 54.34 -14.34
CA LYS A 6 24.78 54.92 -14.48
C LYS A 6 24.63 56.10 -13.50
N PRO A 7 23.98 57.20 -13.90
CA PRO A 7 23.72 58.33 -13.01
C PRO A 7 22.80 57.91 -11.86
N LYS A 8 23.04 58.47 -10.66
CA LYS A 8 22.18 58.21 -9.50
C LYS A 8 20.82 58.88 -9.69
N PRO A 9 19.71 58.23 -9.33
CA PRO A 9 18.39 58.84 -9.36
C PRO A 9 18.29 59.92 -8.28
N VAL A 10 17.87 61.12 -8.70
CA VAL A 10 17.80 62.32 -7.87
C VAL A 10 16.44 62.97 -8.08
N TYR A 11 15.87 63.50 -7.01
CA TYR A 11 14.64 64.29 -7.03
C TYR A 11 14.95 65.77 -6.75
N VAL A 12 14.12 66.65 -7.31
CA VAL A 12 14.23 68.10 -7.17
C VAL A 12 12.84 68.70 -6.95
N ASP A 13 12.63 69.41 -5.84
CA ASP A 13 11.35 70.02 -5.48
C ASP A 13 10.97 71.22 -6.37
N LYS A 14 11.96 72.01 -6.80
CA LYS A 14 11.78 73.27 -7.56
C LYS A 14 12.69 73.29 -8.79
N ARG A 15 12.29 74.01 -9.85
CA ARG A 15 13.07 74.12 -11.10
C ARG A 15 14.54 74.54 -10.91
N THR A 16 14.84 75.30 -9.84
CA THR A 16 16.19 75.73 -9.44
C THR A 16 16.54 75.32 -8.00
N GLY A 17 15.87 74.30 -7.47
CA GLY A 17 16.06 73.82 -6.09
C GLY A 17 17.23 72.87 -5.92
N ASP A 18 17.47 72.49 -4.66
CA ASP A 18 18.49 71.53 -4.29
C ASP A 18 18.15 70.11 -4.76
N LYS A 19 19.21 69.34 -5.04
CA LYS A 19 19.13 67.98 -5.55
C LYS A 19 19.26 66.99 -4.39
N HIS A 20 18.27 66.13 -4.20
CA HIS A 20 18.28 65.10 -3.16
C HIS A 20 18.34 63.69 -3.76
N ASP A 21 19.16 62.82 -3.15
CA ASP A 21 19.26 61.41 -3.54
C ASP A 21 17.92 60.69 -3.28
N LEU A 22 17.41 59.99 -4.31
CA LEU A 22 16.09 59.36 -4.25
C LEU A 22 16.05 58.11 -3.34
N GLU A 23 17.19 57.43 -3.16
CA GLU A 23 17.31 56.19 -2.37
C GLU A 23 17.23 56.41 -0.85
N THR A 24 17.62 57.59 -0.37
CA THR A 24 17.66 57.96 1.06
C THR A 24 16.52 58.88 1.47
N SER A 25 15.78 59.46 0.52
CA SER A 25 14.72 60.43 0.79
C SER A 25 13.43 59.83 1.37
N GLY A 26 13.31 58.50 1.41
CA GLY A 26 12.09 57.82 1.87
C GLY A 26 10.91 57.91 0.89
N LEU A 27 11.09 58.55 -0.27
CA LEU A 27 10.10 58.64 -1.34
C LEU A 27 9.87 57.29 -2.04
N LEU A 28 10.85 56.38 -1.96
CA LEU A 28 10.75 55.02 -2.48
C LEU A 28 10.51 54.01 -1.35
N PRO A 29 9.51 53.11 -1.49
CA PRO A 29 9.28 52.05 -0.53
C PRO A 29 10.45 51.06 -0.53
N LYS A 30 11.06 50.86 0.63
CA LYS A 30 12.07 49.82 0.86
C LYS A 30 11.39 48.54 1.33
N TYR A 31 11.14 47.61 0.40
CA TYR A 31 10.49 46.33 0.69
C TYR A 31 11.27 45.41 1.64
N ILE A 32 12.56 45.68 1.85
CA ILE A 32 13.41 45.00 2.84
C ILE A 32 12.89 45.24 4.27
N HIS A 33 12.27 46.39 4.53
CA HIS A 33 11.71 46.74 5.84
C HIS A 33 10.24 46.34 5.99
N LYS A 34 9.70 45.54 5.07
CA LYS A 34 8.35 44.97 5.22
C LYS A 34 8.35 43.99 6.41
N LYS A 35 7.29 44.02 7.21
CA LYS A 35 7.13 43.14 8.39
C LYS A 35 7.24 41.64 8.04
N ASP A 36 6.73 41.27 6.86
CA ASP A 36 6.71 39.89 6.38
C ASP A 36 7.91 39.57 5.47
N TYR A 37 8.93 40.43 5.46
CA TYR A 37 10.12 40.19 4.63
C TYR A 37 10.85 38.95 5.13
N GLY A 38 11.03 37.96 4.25
CA GLY A 38 11.64 36.67 4.60
C GLY A 38 10.70 35.67 5.28
N VAL A 39 9.44 36.02 5.52
CA VAL A 39 8.43 35.10 6.09
C VAL A 39 7.71 34.38 4.97
N THR A 40 7.54 33.06 5.11
CA THR A 40 6.73 32.26 4.18
C THR A 40 5.25 32.63 4.33
N PRO A 41 4.57 33.06 3.25
CA PRO A 41 3.14 33.35 3.31
C PRO A 41 2.30 32.14 3.73
N GLU A 42 1.24 32.37 4.51
CA GLU A 42 0.38 31.31 5.05
C GLU A 42 -0.22 30.39 3.97
N TYR A 43 -0.55 30.94 2.80
CA TYR A 43 -1.14 30.16 1.72
C TYR A 43 -0.19 29.10 1.17
N ILE A 44 1.13 29.32 1.25
CA ILE A 44 2.13 28.34 0.82
C ILE A 44 2.16 27.18 1.80
N SER A 45 2.12 27.47 3.11
CA SER A 45 2.04 26.45 4.15
C SER A 45 0.79 25.59 4.00
N LYS A 46 -0.39 26.22 3.85
CA LYS A 46 -1.66 25.54 3.63
C LYS A 46 -1.61 24.63 2.40
N ARG A 47 -1.09 25.15 1.27
CA ARG A 47 -0.93 24.37 0.04
C ARG A 47 -0.03 23.16 0.23
N ASN A 48 1.07 23.30 0.97
CA ASN A 48 1.98 22.18 1.24
C ASN A 48 1.32 21.11 2.11
N GLU A 49 0.53 21.52 3.10
CA GLU A 49 -0.28 20.60 3.92
C GLU A 49 -1.33 19.86 3.08
N ASP A 50 -2.03 20.57 2.20
CA ASP A 50 -3.03 19.97 1.31
C ASP A 50 -2.40 18.97 0.34
N LEU A 51 -1.23 19.31 -0.23
CA LEU A 51 -0.48 18.39 -1.08
C LEU A 51 -0.04 17.14 -0.31
N LYS A 52 0.42 17.32 0.93
CA LYS A 52 0.83 16.19 1.78
C LYS A 52 -0.34 15.28 2.10
N LYS A 53 -1.50 15.83 2.47
CA LYS A 53 -2.73 15.06 2.71
C LYS A 53 -3.18 14.31 1.46
N ALA A 54 -3.20 14.97 0.30
CA ALA A 54 -3.56 14.34 -0.96
C ALA A 54 -2.61 13.18 -1.32
N GLN A 55 -1.32 13.33 -1.03
CA GLN A 55 -0.35 12.26 -1.23
C GLN A 55 -0.59 11.09 -0.27
N GLU A 56 -0.83 11.36 1.02
CA GLU A 56 -1.14 10.34 2.02
C GLU A 56 -2.43 9.57 1.67
N GLU A 57 -3.47 10.26 1.21
CA GLU A 57 -4.72 9.66 0.75
C GLU A 57 -4.51 8.75 -0.47
N TYR A 58 -3.70 9.20 -1.43
CA TYR A 58 -3.35 8.42 -2.61
C TYR A 58 -2.54 7.17 -2.25
N ASP A 59 -1.55 7.30 -1.37
CA ASP A 59 -0.73 6.20 -0.88
C ASP A 59 -1.59 5.18 -0.11
N HIS A 60 -2.53 5.66 0.72
CA HIS A 60 -3.50 4.81 1.43
C HIS A 60 -4.40 4.04 0.44
N TYR A 61 -4.93 4.71 -0.57
CA TYR A 61 -5.74 4.08 -1.62
C TYR A 61 -4.97 2.97 -2.36
N ILE A 62 -3.70 3.24 -2.71
CA ILE A 62 -2.83 2.23 -3.32
C ILE A 62 -2.63 1.05 -2.37
N GLN A 63 -2.32 1.31 -1.10
CA GLN A 63 -2.12 0.25 -0.11
C GLN A 63 -3.35 -0.62 0.06
N GLU A 64 -4.55 -0.02 0.17
CA GLU A 64 -5.79 -0.79 0.23
C GLU A 64 -6.04 -1.62 -1.02
N ASN A 65 -5.80 -1.04 -2.20
CA ASN A 65 -5.99 -1.76 -3.45
C ASN A 65 -4.98 -2.90 -3.61
N LEU A 66 -3.73 -2.69 -3.19
CA LEU A 66 -2.71 -3.72 -3.11
C LEU A 66 -3.08 -4.79 -2.09
N GLN A 67 -3.63 -4.45 -0.92
CA GLN A 67 -4.09 -5.43 0.05
C GLN A 67 -5.28 -6.25 -0.47
N LYS A 68 -6.21 -5.61 -1.19
CA LYS A 68 -7.36 -6.29 -1.82
C LYS A 68 -6.90 -7.22 -2.96
N ALA A 69 -5.92 -6.78 -3.75
CA ALA A 69 -5.34 -7.56 -4.84
C ALA A 69 -4.33 -8.61 -4.35
N ALA A 70 -3.70 -8.39 -3.20
CA ALA A 70 -2.79 -9.32 -2.58
C ALA A 70 -3.57 -10.57 -2.19
N MET A 71 -3.13 -11.71 -2.74
CA MET A 71 -3.64 -13.00 -2.33
C MET A 71 -3.42 -13.15 -0.82
N LYS A 72 -4.45 -13.58 -0.08
CA LYS A 72 -4.35 -13.78 1.37
C LYS A 72 -3.29 -14.85 1.61
N MET A 73 -2.20 -14.48 2.28
CA MET A 73 -1.21 -15.45 2.74
C MET A 73 -1.80 -16.19 3.94
N LEU A 74 -1.81 -17.52 3.89
CA LEU A 74 -2.25 -18.33 5.02
C LEU A 74 -1.24 -18.17 6.17
N THR A 75 -1.71 -17.83 7.37
CA THR A 75 -0.83 -17.82 8.55
C THR A 75 -0.46 -19.26 8.93
N ASP A 76 0.65 -19.43 9.65
CA ASP A 76 1.09 -20.77 10.10
C ASP A 76 0.00 -21.47 10.95
N GLU A 77 -0.73 -20.69 11.76
CA GLU A 77 -1.86 -21.20 12.56
C GLU A 77 -3.03 -21.68 11.70
N GLU A 78 -3.45 -20.89 10.70
CA GLU A 78 -4.52 -21.28 9.77
C GLU A 78 -4.10 -22.50 8.95
N ARG A 79 -2.82 -22.59 8.57
CA ARG A 79 -2.24 -23.75 7.88
C ARG A 79 -2.33 -25.01 8.73
N ASP A 80 -1.89 -24.96 9.97
CA ASP A 80 -1.90 -26.11 10.87
C ASP A 80 -3.33 -26.56 11.18
N ALA A 81 -4.27 -25.61 11.32
CA ALA A 81 -5.69 -25.92 11.48
C ALA A 81 -6.27 -26.66 10.26
N VAL A 82 -5.95 -26.22 9.03
CA VAL A 82 -6.37 -26.90 7.79
C VAL A 82 -5.78 -28.31 7.73
N LEU A 83 -4.49 -28.43 8.07
CA LEU A 83 -3.77 -29.71 8.03
C LEU A 83 -4.35 -30.72 9.04
N GLN A 84 -4.66 -30.27 10.26
CA GLN A 84 -5.36 -31.08 11.26
C GLN A 84 -6.76 -31.49 10.77
N GLY A 85 -7.50 -30.58 10.14
CA GLY A 85 -8.81 -30.88 9.54
C GLY A 85 -8.73 -31.96 8.46
N LEU A 86 -7.75 -31.86 7.55
CA LEU A 86 -7.52 -32.87 6.51
C LEU A 86 -7.13 -34.22 7.09
N LYS A 87 -6.25 -34.26 8.10
CA LYS A 87 -5.87 -35.50 8.78
C LYS A 87 -7.06 -36.17 9.46
N LYS A 88 -7.90 -35.39 10.14
CA LYS A 88 -9.14 -35.89 10.75
C LYS A 88 -10.11 -36.47 9.71
N ASN A 89 -10.30 -35.79 8.59
CA ASN A 89 -11.15 -36.30 7.51
C ASN A 89 -10.59 -37.59 6.92
N TRP A 90 -9.27 -37.69 6.77
CA TRP A 90 -8.62 -38.93 6.33
C TRP A 90 -8.86 -40.07 7.33
N GLU A 91 -8.75 -39.82 8.64
CA GLU A 91 -9.05 -40.82 9.67
C GLU A 91 -10.52 -41.31 9.61
N GLU A 92 -11.47 -40.41 9.37
CA GLU A 92 -12.89 -40.75 9.23
C GLU A 92 -13.14 -41.65 8.01
N VAL A 93 -12.63 -41.26 6.83
CA VAL A 93 -12.73 -42.06 5.59
C VAL A 93 -12.00 -43.40 5.75
N HIS A 94 -10.83 -43.41 6.39
CA HIS A 94 -10.06 -44.61 6.62
C HIS A 94 -10.79 -45.57 7.57
N LYS A 95 -11.43 -45.06 8.63
CA LYS A 95 -12.27 -45.85 9.53
C LYS A 95 -13.47 -46.46 8.81
N GLU A 96 -14.14 -45.69 7.94
CA GLU A 96 -15.21 -46.22 7.11
C GLU A 96 -14.72 -47.34 6.19
N PHE A 97 -13.56 -47.14 5.54
CA PHE A 97 -12.93 -48.16 4.70
C PHE A 97 -12.59 -49.43 5.49
N GLN A 98 -12.02 -49.29 6.69
CA GLN A 98 -11.71 -50.42 7.57
C GLN A 98 -12.97 -51.18 8.01
N SER A 99 -14.09 -50.47 8.20
CA SER A 99 -15.38 -51.09 8.56
C SER A 99 -16.05 -51.84 7.40
N LEU A 100 -15.52 -51.78 6.18
CA LEU A 100 -16.08 -52.52 5.06
C LEU A 100 -15.93 -54.03 5.26
N SER A 101 -16.92 -54.78 4.79
CA SER A 101 -16.87 -56.24 4.76
C SER A 101 -15.79 -56.72 3.77
N VAL A 102 -15.02 -57.73 4.17
CA VAL A 102 -14.02 -58.40 3.33
C VAL A 102 -14.64 -58.97 2.05
N PHE A 103 -15.91 -59.38 2.10
CA PHE A 103 -16.64 -59.93 0.95
C PHE A 103 -17.25 -58.81 0.09
N THR A 104 -16.52 -58.42 -0.95
CA THR A 104 -16.91 -57.40 -1.94
C THR A 104 -17.43 -58.01 -3.24
N ASP A 105 -18.33 -58.99 -3.16
CA ASP A 105 -18.78 -59.73 -4.35
C ASP A 105 -19.79 -58.94 -5.19
N SER A 106 -20.58 -58.10 -4.52
CA SER A 106 -21.64 -57.29 -5.13
C SER A 106 -21.11 -55.99 -5.76
N LEU A 107 -21.63 -55.62 -6.93
CA LEU A 107 -21.24 -54.40 -7.67
C LEU A 107 -21.29 -53.12 -6.81
N PRO A 108 -22.37 -52.81 -6.07
CA PRO A 108 -22.42 -51.67 -5.15
C PRO A 108 -21.30 -51.66 -4.11
N LYS A 109 -20.90 -52.83 -3.57
CA LYS A 109 -19.83 -52.93 -2.58
C LYS A 109 -18.48 -52.59 -3.20
N LYS A 110 -18.22 -53.04 -4.44
CA LYS A 110 -17.00 -52.69 -5.20
C LYS A 110 -16.92 -51.20 -5.48
N VAL A 111 -18.01 -50.60 -5.96
CA VAL A 111 -18.07 -49.15 -6.24
C VAL A 111 -17.87 -48.33 -4.96
N ARG A 112 -18.48 -48.73 -3.83
CA ARG A 112 -18.28 -48.04 -2.54
C ARG A 112 -16.81 -48.10 -2.10
N LYS A 113 -16.17 -49.26 -2.22
CA LYS A 113 -14.75 -49.44 -1.90
C LYS A 113 -13.87 -48.52 -2.76
N GLN A 114 -14.08 -48.52 -4.08
CA GLN A 114 -13.33 -47.66 -5.01
C GLN A 114 -13.47 -46.17 -4.66
N LYS A 115 -14.69 -45.71 -4.36
CA LYS A 115 -14.93 -44.32 -3.95
C LYS A 115 -14.15 -43.93 -2.69
N LEU A 116 -14.10 -44.81 -1.69
CA LEU A 116 -13.34 -44.56 -0.46
C LEU A 116 -11.83 -44.55 -0.74
N GLU A 117 -11.32 -45.44 -1.60
CA GLU A 117 -9.91 -45.45 -2.01
C GLU A 117 -9.51 -44.19 -2.78
N GLU A 118 -10.35 -43.73 -3.70
CA GLU A 118 -10.14 -42.48 -4.44
C GLU A 118 -10.13 -41.28 -3.49
N ALA A 119 -11.08 -41.22 -2.55
CA ALA A 119 -11.14 -40.16 -1.54
C ALA A 119 -9.90 -40.15 -0.63
N MET A 120 -9.42 -41.32 -0.17
CA MET A 120 -8.19 -41.41 0.63
C MET A 120 -6.97 -40.91 -0.15
N LYS A 121 -6.82 -41.32 -1.41
CA LYS A 121 -5.72 -40.87 -2.27
C LYS A 121 -5.74 -39.37 -2.52
N GLN A 122 -6.92 -38.78 -2.69
CA GLN A 122 -7.07 -37.32 -2.83
C GLN A 122 -6.60 -36.60 -1.56
N LEU A 123 -7.06 -37.05 -0.38
CA LEU A 123 -6.66 -36.45 0.88
C LEU A 123 -5.15 -36.58 1.15
N GLU A 124 -4.53 -37.72 0.83
CA GLU A 124 -3.08 -37.91 0.93
C GLU A 124 -2.32 -36.94 0.01
N HIS A 125 -2.81 -36.76 -1.21
CA HIS A 125 -2.22 -35.81 -2.15
C HIS A 125 -2.31 -34.37 -1.64
N ASP A 126 -3.49 -33.97 -1.15
CA ASP A 126 -3.75 -32.62 -0.64
C ASP A 126 -2.91 -32.31 0.61
N ILE A 127 -2.82 -33.26 1.54
CA ILE A 127 -1.95 -33.16 2.72
C ILE A 127 -0.48 -33.01 2.27
N GLY A 128 -0.03 -33.81 1.30
CA GLY A 128 1.32 -33.75 0.77
C GLY A 128 1.67 -32.41 0.12
N ILE A 129 0.71 -31.77 -0.59
CA ILE A 129 0.89 -30.43 -1.16
C ILE A 129 1.09 -29.40 -0.05
N ILE A 130 0.23 -29.41 0.98
CA ILE A 130 0.27 -28.42 2.07
C ILE A 130 1.50 -28.62 2.98
N GLU A 131 1.93 -29.87 3.19
CA GLU A 131 3.14 -30.16 3.95
C GLU A 131 4.41 -29.72 3.20
N LYS A 132 4.46 -29.92 1.88
CA LYS A 132 5.61 -29.53 1.05
C LYS A 132 5.76 -28.01 0.91
N HIS A 133 4.66 -27.28 0.85
CA HIS A 133 4.67 -25.84 0.63
C HIS A 133 4.46 -25.07 1.94
N ARG A 134 5.53 -24.42 2.41
CA ARG A 134 5.50 -23.57 3.62
C ARG A 134 4.62 -22.33 3.45
N MET A 135 4.69 -21.69 2.28
CA MET A 135 3.96 -20.45 1.99
C MET A 135 2.85 -20.74 1.00
N ILE A 136 1.59 -20.50 1.40
CA ILE A 136 0.41 -20.73 0.57
C ILE A 136 -0.35 -19.41 0.45
N TYR A 137 -0.62 -19.02 -0.79
CA TYR A 137 -1.41 -17.84 -1.12
C TYR A 137 -2.79 -18.26 -1.61
N ILE A 138 -3.83 -17.74 -0.98
CA ILE A 138 -5.22 -17.98 -1.36
C ILE A 138 -5.68 -16.80 -2.22
N ALA A 139 -6.09 -17.11 -3.45
CA ALA A 139 -6.74 -16.12 -4.30
C ALA A 139 -8.09 -15.74 -3.67
N ASN A 140 -8.31 -14.44 -3.42
CA ASN A 140 -9.62 -13.95 -3.03
C ASN A 140 -10.60 -14.23 -4.18
N LYS A 141 -11.66 -14.99 -3.89
CA LYS A 141 -12.70 -15.31 -4.87
C LYS A 141 -13.39 -14.00 -5.27
N LYS A 142 -13.54 -13.77 -6.58
CA LYS A 142 -14.39 -12.70 -7.13
C LYS A 142 -15.85 -12.91 -6.75
#